data_AF-A0A4Q0Y3V5-F1
#
_entry.id   AF-A0A4Q0Y3V5-F1
#
_cell.length_a   1.000
_cell.length_b   1.000
_cell.length_c   1.000
_cell.angle_alpha   90.00
_cell.angle_beta   90.00
_cell.angle_gamma   90.00
#
_symmetry.space_group_name_H-M   'P 1'
#
loop_
_entity.id
_entity.type
_entity.pdbx_description
1 polymer ?
#
loop_
_entity_poly.entity_id
_entity_poly.type
_entity_poly.pdbx_seq_one_letter_code
_entity_poly.pdbx_strand_id
1 'polypeptide(L)'
;MSAADSLIEQLNRAFESDNIDELRSLHESPDMNIRRAVAKNSNIDSDIANDLLYDPVLNVSYMASLNPKCTISRNFCNVKLTKCVVCKKDERNLDCLECNK
;
A
#
# COMPACT_ATOMS: atom_id res chain seq x y z
N MET A 1 -17.84 14.78 17.95
CA MET A 1 -18.29 13.57 17.23
C MET A 1 -17.12 13.13 16.39
N SER A 2 -16.59 11.94 16.68
CA SER A 2 -15.35 11.39 16.10
C SER A 2 -15.35 11.52 14.58
N ALA A 3 -14.43 12.32 14.04
CA ALA A 3 -14.23 12.42 12.61
C ALA A 3 -13.64 11.09 12.15
N ALA A 4 -14.45 10.25 11.52
CA ALA A 4 -13.90 9.25 10.62
C ALA A 4 -13.35 10.04 9.44
N ASP A 5 -12.02 10.17 9.36
CA ASP A 5 -11.35 10.80 8.22
C ASP A 5 -11.85 10.14 6.94
N SER A 6 -12.13 10.94 5.92
CA SER A 6 -12.60 10.42 4.64
C SER A 6 -11.56 9.47 4.04
N LEU A 7 -11.99 8.48 3.25
CA LEU A 7 -11.08 7.57 2.56
C LEU A 7 -9.97 8.31 1.78
N ILE A 8 -10.34 9.42 1.12
CA ILE A 8 -9.39 10.26 0.37
C ILE A 8 -8.36 10.91 1.28
N GLU A 9 -8.77 11.38 2.46
CA GLU A 9 -7.86 11.97 3.43
C GLU A 9 -6.87 10.93 3.96
N GLN A 10 -7.33 9.72 4.29
CA GLN A 10 -6.45 8.63 4.71
C GLN A 10 -5.47 8.22 3.58
N LEU A 11 -5.92 8.22 2.32
CA LEU A 11 -5.05 7.94 1.18
C LEU A 11 -4.01 9.05 0.96
N ASN A 12 -4.37 10.33 1.13
CA ASN A 12 -3.40 11.42 1.07
C ASN A 12 -2.34 11.27 2.17
N ARG A 13 -2.77 11.02 3.41
CA ARG A 13 -1.87 10.80 4.54
C ARG A 13 -0.94 9.61 4.31
N ALA A 14 -1.48 8.48 3.83
CA ALA A 14 -0.69 7.28 3.53
C ALA A 14 0.38 7.53 2.46
N PHE A 15 0.09 8.36 1.46
CA PHE A 15 1.02 8.63 0.36
C PHE A 15 2.06 9.71 0.70
N GLU A 16 1.69 10.74 1.47
CA GLU A 16 2.47 11.97 1.62
C GLU A 16 3.12 12.12 2.99
N SER A 17 2.63 11.42 4.02
CA SER A 17 3.16 11.57 5.37
C SER A 17 4.63 11.16 5.46
N ASP A 18 5.38 11.90 6.26
CA ASP A 18 6.73 11.61 6.74
C ASP A 18 6.74 11.21 8.23
N ASN A 19 5.58 11.20 8.89
CA ASN A 19 5.43 10.81 10.28
C ASN A 19 5.30 9.29 10.39
N ILE A 20 6.31 8.65 10.97
CA ILE A 20 6.36 7.19 11.07
C ILE A 20 5.24 6.60 11.94
N ASP A 21 4.80 7.27 13.01
CA ASP A 21 3.74 6.75 13.89
C ASP A 21 2.37 6.76 13.21
N GLU A 22 2.15 7.77 12.37
CA GLU A 22 0.98 7.84 11.50
C GLU A 22 1.01 6.74 10.45
N LEU A 23 2.15 6.52 9.78
CA LEU A 23 2.32 5.43 8.82
C LEU A 23 2.17 4.05 9.48
N ARG A 24 2.63 3.88 10.73
CA ARG A 24 2.39 2.69 11.55
C ARG A 24 0.89 2.49 11.81
N SER A 25 0.12 3.54 12.03
CA SER A 25 -1.34 3.39 12.18
C SER A 25 -2.02 3.03 10.85
N LEU A 26 -1.59 3.63 9.74
CA LEU A 26 -2.20 3.43 8.43
C LEU A 26 -1.88 2.08 7.80
N HIS A 27 -0.70 1.49 8.07
CA HIS A 27 -0.35 0.18 7.51
C HIS A 27 -1.20 -0.97 8.11
N GLU A 28 -1.81 -0.77 9.27
CA GLU A 28 -2.75 -1.71 9.90
C GLU A 28 -4.20 -1.50 9.45
N SER A 29 -4.46 -0.52 8.58
CA SER A 29 -5.81 -0.19 8.12
C SER A 29 -6.52 -1.42 7.55
N PRO A 30 -7.83 -1.62 7.83
CA PRO A 30 -8.60 -2.69 7.20
C PRO A 30 -8.73 -2.51 5.68
N ASP A 31 -8.58 -1.28 5.17
CA ASP A 31 -8.68 -0.97 3.75
C ASP A 31 -7.35 -1.27 3.02
N MET A 32 -7.42 -2.17 2.03
CA MET A 32 -6.25 -2.58 1.25
C MET A 32 -5.64 -1.43 0.42
N ASN A 33 -6.43 -0.44 0.01
CA ASN A 33 -5.93 0.69 -0.79
C ASN A 33 -5.06 1.61 0.07
N ILE A 34 -5.44 1.79 1.35
CA ILE A 34 -4.62 2.52 2.32
C ILE A 34 -3.31 1.78 2.55
N ARG A 35 -3.35 0.48 2.86
CA ARG A 35 -2.13 -0.31 3.05
C ARG A 35 -1.23 -0.32 1.82
N ARG A 36 -1.81 -0.40 0.61
CA ARG A 36 -1.06 -0.30 -0.65
C ARG A 36 -0.41 1.07 -0.85
N ALA A 37 -1.11 2.16 -0.49
CA ALA A 37 -0.55 3.50 -0.53
C ALA A 37 0.62 3.64 0.45
N VAL A 38 0.51 3.11 1.68
CA VAL A 38 1.62 3.06 2.63
C VAL A 38 2.80 2.25 2.08
N ALA A 39 2.56 1.10 1.44
CA ALA A 39 3.61 0.28 0.83
C ALA A 39 4.42 1.04 -0.24
N LYS A 40 3.84 2.06 -0.87
CA LYS A 40 4.49 2.91 -1.89
C LYS A 40 5.20 4.13 -1.29
N ASN A 41 4.94 4.48 -0.04
CA ASN A 41 5.52 5.65 0.61
C ASN A 41 7.02 5.40 0.92
N SER A 42 7.89 6.34 0.55
CA SER A 42 9.34 6.24 0.74
C SER A 42 9.82 6.48 2.17
N ASN A 43 8.94 7.02 3.03
CA ASN A 43 9.24 7.39 4.41
C ASN A 43 8.94 6.27 5.42
N ILE A 44 8.35 5.15 4.99
CA ILE A 44 8.20 3.97 5.85
C ILE A 44 9.56 3.42 6.28
N ASP A 45 9.59 2.70 7.39
CA ASP A 45 10.76 1.94 7.83
C ASP A 45 10.74 0.52 7.27
N SER A 46 11.82 -0.23 7.56
CA SER A 46 11.93 -1.62 7.12
C SER A 46 10.92 -2.54 7.80
N ASP A 47 10.46 -2.20 9.01
CA ASP A 47 9.51 -3.03 9.75
C ASP A 47 8.17 -3.03 9.00
N ILE A 48 7.64 -1.83 8.70
CA ILE A 48 6.40 -1.68 7.92
C ILE A 48 6.56 -2.33 6.54
N ALA A 49 7.67 -2.07 5.84
CA ALA A 49 7.88 -2.60 4.49
C ALA A 49 7.92 -4.14 4.47
N ASN A 50 8.59 -4.75 5.44
CA ASN A 50 8.72 -6.20 5.56
C ASN A 50 7.40 -6.85 6.02
N ASP A 51 6.63 -6.20 6.88
CA ASP A 51 5.31 -6.70 7.30
C ASP A 51 4.33 -6.66 6.12
N LEU A 52 4.28 -5.55 5.38
CA LEU A 52 3.44 -5.43 4.19
C LEU A 52 3.88 -6.38 3.06
N LEU A 53 5.13 -6.83 3.00
CA LEU A 53 5.56 -7.87 2.06
C LEU A 53 4.76 -9.17 2.24
N TYR A 54 4.27 -9.45 3.45
CA TYR A 54 3.44 -10.61 3.75
C TYR A 54 1.95 -10.28 3.88
N ASP A 55 1.53 -9.09 3.44
CA ASP A 55 0.11 -8.71 3.40
C ASP A 55 -0.73 -9.79 2.66
N PRO A 56 -1.92 -10.13 3.18
CA PRO A 56 -2.80 -11.12 2.55
C PRO A 56 -3.29 -10.70 1.16
N VAL A 57 -3.30 -9.40 0.85
CA VAL A 57 -3.66 -8.86 -0.45
C VAL A 57 -2.42 -8.75 -1.32
N LEU A 58 -2.39 -9.56 -2.38
CA LEU A 58 -1.24 -9.67 -3.29
C LEU A 58 -0.77 -8.32 -3.89
N ASN A 59 -1.68 -7.38 -4.15
CA ASN A 59 -1.33 -6.05 -4.68
C ASN A 59 -0.52 -5.22 -3.67
N VAL A 60 -0.87 -5.30 -2.38
CA VAL A 60 -0.13 -4.64 -1.30
C VAL A 60 1.25 -5.27 -1.15
N SER A 61 1.28 -6.61 -1.05
CA SER A 61 2.51 -7.40 -0.92
C SER A 61 3.49 -7.15 -2.08
N TYR A 62 2.99 -7.10 -3.31
CA TYR A 62 3.82 -6.81 -4.47
C TYR A 62 4.39 -5.40 -4.42
N MET A 63 3.60 -4.38 -4.06
CA MET A 63 4.11 -3.01 -3.92
C MET A 63 5.17 -2.88 -2.82
N ALA A 64 4.96 -3.52 -1.68
CA ALA A 64 5.93 -3.55 -0.58
C ALA A 64 7.27 -4.15 -1.03
N SER A 65 7.24 -5.22 -1.84
CA SER A 65 8.46 -5.84 -2.39
C SER A 65 9.29 -4.92 -3.30
N LEU A 66 8.68 -3.87 -3.84
CA LEU A 66 9.34 -2.87 -4.69
C LEU A 66 9.83 -1.65 -3.89
N ASN A 67 9.47 -1.53 -2.61
CA ASN A 67 9.87 -0.41 -1.79
C ASN A 67 11.35 -0.54 -1.40
N PRO A 68 12.18 0.51 -1.54
CA PRO A 68 13.60 0.45 -1.17
C PRO A 68 13.85 0.17 0.32
N LYS A 69 12.83 0.29 1.17
CA LYS A 69 12.88 -0.01 2.60
C LYS A 69 12.62 -1.49 2.91
N CYS A 70 12.08 -2.26 1.96
CA CYS A 70 11.92 -3.70 2.09
C CYS A 70 13.30 -4.35 2.05
N THR A 71 13.71 -4.98 3.14
CA THR A 71 15.05 -5.56 3.31
C THR A 71 15.08 -7.06 3.10
N ILE A 72 13.91 -7.69 2.98
CA ILE A 72 13.75 -9.12 2.72
C ILE A 72 13.09 -9.34 1.35
N SER A 73 13.24 -10.56 0.80
CA SER A 73 12.72 -10.92 -0.50
C SER A 73 11.64 -11.99 -0.39
N ARG A 74 10.58 -11.86 -1.21
CA ARG A 74 9.54 -12.87 -1.40
C ARG A 74 9.47 -13.25 -2.86
N ASN A 75 9.34 -14.55 -3.13
CA ASN A 75 9.22 -15.06 -4.49
C ASN A 75 7.76 -14.96 -4.98
N PHE A 76 7.54 -14.28 -6.10
CA PHE A 76 6.22 -14.12 -6.75
C PHE A 76 6.06 -14.98 -8.03
N CYS A 77 7.06 -15.78 -8.43
CA CYS A 77 7.05 -16.58 -9.67
C CYS A 77 5.92 -17.60 -9.73
N ASN A 78 5.45 -18.10 -8.59
CA ASN A 78 4.37 -19.08 -8.51
C ASN A 78 2.98 -18.41 -8.45
N VAL A 79 2.91 -17.09 -8.52
CA VAL A 79 1.66 -16.33 -8.41
C VAL A 79 1.38 -15.61 -9.71
N LYS A 80 0.13 -15.67 -10.18
CA LYS A 80 -0.30 -14.93 -11.36
C LYS A 80 -0.41 -13.44 -11.03
N LEU A 81 0.61 -12.66 -11.39
CA LEU A 81 0.58 -11.20 -11.29
C LEU A 81 -0.32 -10.62 -12.40
N THR A 82 -1.51 -10.17 -12.01
CA THR A 82 -2.43 -9.50 -12.94
C THR A 82 -2.00 -8.06 -13.21
N LYS A 83 -2.58 -7.43 -14.24
CA LYS A 83 -2.34 -6.01 -14.54
C LYS A 83 -2.62 -5.11 -13.34
N CYS A 84 -3.63 -5.43 -12.53
CA CYS A 84 -3.97 -4.65 -11.34
C CYS A 84 -2.94 -4.79 -10.21
N VAL A 85 -2.32 -5.97 -10.07
CA VAL A 85 -1.28 -6.21 -9.05
C VAL A 85 -0.01 -5.42 -9.35
N VAL A 86 0.39 -5.37 -10.62
CA VAL A 86 1.60 -4.64 -11.04
C VAL A 86 1.34 -3.17 -11.39
N CYS A 87 0.08 -2.74 -11.30
CA CYS A 87 -0.34 -1.39 -11.66
C CYS A 87 0.36 -0.36 -10.77
N LYS A 88 0.90 0.71 -11.32
CA LYS A 88 1.52 1.79 -10.51
C LYS A 88 0.59 3.00 -10.29
N LYS A 89 -0.67 2.92 -10.77
CA LYS A 89 -1.64 4.00 -10.59
C LYS A 89 -1.88 4.28 -9.11
N ASP A 90 -2.05 5.57 -8.85
CA ASP A 90 -2.39 6.13 -7.55
C ASP A 90 -3.82 5.74 -7.14
N GLU A 91 -3.94 5.27 -5.92
CA GLU A 91 -5.17 4.81 -5.28
C GLU A 91 -6.21 5.93 -5.15
N ARG A 92 -5.78 7.18 -5.02
CA ARG A 92 -6.66 8.36 -4.92
C ARG A 92 -7.46 8.62 -6.19
N ASN A 93 -6.94 8.17 -7.33
CA ASN A 93 -7.53 8.39 -8.66
C ASN A 93 -7.92 7.06 -9.33
N LEU A 94 -7.98 5.97 -8.55
CA LEU A 94 -8.22 4.64 -9.09
C LEU A 94 -9.72 4.34 -9.15
N ASP A 95 -10.29 4.38 -10.35
CA ASP A 95 -11.57 3.74 -10.63
C ASP A 95 -11.32 2.33 -11.20
N CYS A 96 -11.46 1.32 -10.35
CA CYS A 96 -11.29 -0.08 -10.73
C CYS A 96 -12.33 -0.55 -11.77
N LEU A 97 -13.51 0.07 -11.82
CA LEU A 97 -14.57 -0.32 -12.75
C LEU A 97 -14.24 0.09 -14.18
N GLU A 98 -13.53 1.20 -14.33
CA GLU A 98 -13.17 1.77 -15.63
C GLU A 98 -11.75 1.36 -16.09
N CYS A 99 -10.95 0.69 -15.25
CA CYS A 99 -9.54 0.40 -15.55
C CYS A 99 -9.30 -0.59 -16.70
N ASN A 100 -10.33 -1.32 -17.15
CA ASN A 100 -10.25 -2.29 -18.26
C ASN A 100 -10.86 -1.77 -19.58
N LYS A 101 -11.38 -0.54 -19.60
CA LYS A 101 -11.81 0.13 -20.84
C LYS A 101 -10.60 0.80 -21.49
#